data_AF-A0A5D0J2Z7-F1
#
_entry.id   AF-A0A5D0J2Z7-F1
#
_cell.length_a   1.000
_cell.length_b   1.000
_cell.length_c   1.000
_cell.angle_alpha   90.00
_cell.angle_beta   90.00
_cell.angle_gamma   90.00
#
_symmetry.space_group_name_H-M   'P 1'
#
loop_
_entity.id
_entity.type
_entity.pdbx_description
1 polymer ?
#
loop_
_entity_poly.entity_id
_entity_poly.type
_entity_poly.pdbx_seq_one_letter_code
_entity_poly.pdbx_strand_id
1 'polypeptide(L)'
;QTRGGFVAESLIDKKRLSIGLQNNVSVLSEIAIYTLAEEVPLVEVFKKIKEKENGNQTSVKPKDSKDKLEEYFFEVLPDYDEDRVYASDIK
;
A
#
# COMPACT_ATOMS: atom_id res chain seq x y z
N GLN A 1 11.61 -27.38 2.55
CA GLN A 1 12.56 -26.26 2.67
C GLN A 1 13.10 -25.96 1.26
N THR A 2 12.50 -25.01 0.54
CA THR A 2 12.99 -24.58 -0.78
C THR A 2 14.22 -23.70 -0.55
N ARG A 3 15.41 -24.23 -0.87
CA ARG A 3 16.73 -23.68 -0.53
C ARG A 3 17.10 -22.32 -1.18
N GLY A 4 16.15 -21.52 -1.66
CA GLY A 4 16.47 -20.28 -2.37
C GLY A 4 15.35 -19.24 -2.51
N GLY A 5 14.31 -19.27 -1.67
CA GLY A 5 13.24 -18.28 -1.78
C GLY A 5 11.94 -18.58 -1.04
N PHE A 6 10.88 -17.86 -1.40
CA PHE A 6 9.54 -17.94 -0.82
C PHE A 6 8.57 -18.63 -1.78
N VAL A 7 7.57 -19.35 -1.25
CA VAL A 7 6.41 -19.79 -2.02
C VAL A 7 5.27 -18.83 -1.70
N ALA A 8 4.81 -18.08 -2.69
CA ALA A 8 3.69 -17.16 -2.58
C ALA A 8 2.45 -17.72 -3.26
N GLU A 9 1.28 -17.28 -2.81
CA GLU A 9 -0.01 -17.56 -3.45
C GLU A 9 -0.57 -16.27 -4.03
N SER A 10 -0.93 -16.30 -5.30
CA SER A 10 -1.58 -15.19 -5.98
C SER A 10 -2.98 -14.95 -5.41
N LEU A 11 -3.29 -13.71 -5.03
CA LEU A 11 -4.61 -13.35 -4.51
C LEU A 11 -5.71 -13.41 -5.58
N ILE A 12 -5.34 -13.29 -6.86
CA ILE A 12 -6.26 -13.22 -8.01
C ILE A 12 -6.70 -14.62 -8.43
N ASP A 13 -5.75 -15.51 -8.70
CA ASP A 13 -6.01 -16.82 -9.32
C ASP A 13 -5.63 -18.01 -8.44
N LYS A 14 -5.19 -17.76 -7.19
CA LYS A 14 -4.83 -18.79 -6.19
C LYS A 14 -3.70 -19.74 -6.63
N LYS A 15 -2.97 -19.40 -7.69
CA LYS A 15 -1.81 -20.17 -8.12
C LYS A 15 -0.64 -19.94 -7.18
N ARG A 16 0.13 -21.01 -6.95
CA ARG A 16 1.38 -20.95 -6.19
C ARG A 16 2.54 -20.60 -7.11
N LEU A 17 3.41 -19.72 -6.66
CA LEU A 17 4.62 -19.30 -7.36
C LEU A 17 5.82 -19.33 -6.42
N SER A 18 6.98 -19.70 -6.95
CA SER A 18 8.24 -19.65 -6.21
C SER A 18 8.97 -18.34 -6.54
N ILE A 19 9.13 -17.48 -5.53
CA ILE A 19 9.87 -16.21 -5.59
C ILE A 19 11.29 -16.47 -5.11
N GLY A 20 12.31 -16.09 -5.90
CA GLY A 20 13.71 -16.18 -5.49
C GLY A 20 14.10 -15.11 -4.47
N LEU A 21 15.15 -15.35 -3.68
CA LEU A 21 15.65 -14.40 -2.65
C LEU A 21 16.13 -13.05 -3.22
N GLN A 22 16.52 -13.01 -4.49
CA GLN A 22 16.97 -11.79 -5.17
C GLN A 22 15.82 -10.82 -5.51
N ASN A 23 14.56 -11.26 -5.35
CA ASN A 23 13.40 -10.41 -5.59
C ASN A 23 13.15 -9.55 -4.35
N ASN A 24 12.87 -8.25 -4.54
CA ASN A 24 12.46 -7.37 -3.46
C ASN A 24 11.05 -7.75 -2.99
N VAL A 25 10.96 -8.29 -1.77
CA VAL A 25 9.70 -8.67 -1.11
C VAL A 25 9.54 -7.81 0.13
N SER A 26 8.45 -7.05 0.17
CA SER A 26 8.07 -6.29 1.36
C SER A 26 6.94 -7.00 2.09
N VAL A 27 7.03 -7.09 3.42
CA VAL A 27 6.00 -7.70 4.26
C VAL A 27 4.99 -6.62 4.65
N LEU A 28 3.73 -6.79 4.26
CA LEU A 28 2.68 -5.78 4.49
C LEU A 28 2.53 -5.39 5.99
N SER A 29 2.74 -6.34 6.91
CA SER A 29 2.64 -6.08 8.36
C SER A 29 3.79 -5.24 8.92
N GLU A 30 4.85 -5.01 8.15
CA GLU A 30 6.02 -4.21 8.55
C GLU A 30 5.99 -2.80 7.94
N ILE A 31 4.95 -2.47 7.15
CA ILE A 31 4.82 -1.17 6.49
C ILE A 31 3.83 -0.30 7.28
N ALA A 32 4.24 0.93 7.56
CA ALA A 32 3.42 1.96 8.19
C ALA A 32 3.58 3.30 7.47
N ILE A 33 2.57 4.16 7.62
CA ILE A 33 2.52 5.52 7.10
C ILE A 33 2.72 6.48 8.27
N TYR A 34 3.61 7.46 8.10
CA TYR A 34 3.84 8.50 9.10
C TYR A 34 2.67 9.48 9.12
N THR A 35 2.14 9.76 10.30
CA THR A 35 1.23 10.88 10.56
C THR A 35 1.91 11.92 11.44
N LEU A 36 1.24 13.07 11.63
CA LEU A 36 1.70 14.13 12.52
C LEU A 36 1.79 13.71 13.99
N ALA A 37 1.17 12.59 14.37
CA ALA A 37 1.15 12.09 15.74
C ALA A 37 1.88 10.74 15.88
N GLU A 38 1.53 9.75 15.06
CA GLU A 38 2.04 8.39 15.17
C GLU A 38 2.18 7.69 13.82
N GLU A 39 2.71 6.48 13.82
CA GLU A 39 2.74 5.64 12.62
C GLU A 39 1.46 4.82 12.52
N VAL A 40 0.80 4.86 11.36
CA VAL A 40 -0.41 4.08 11.09
C VAL A 40 -0.05 2.90 10.18
N PRO A 41 -0.31 1.65 10.59
CA PRO A 41 -0.04 0.49 9.74
C PRO A 41 -0.75 0.58 8.39
N LEU A 42 -0.07 0.19 7.31
CA LEU A 42 -0.62 0.28 5.95
C LEU A 42 -1.93 -0.52 5.78
N VAL A 43 -2.11 -1.58 6.58
CA VAL A 43 -3.35 -2.37 6.63
C VAL A 43 -4.55 -1.50 7.05
N GLU A 44 -4.39 -0.63 8.04
CA GLU A 44 -5.46 0.26 8.49
C GLU A 44 -5.76 1.34 7.45
N VAL A 45 -4.74 1.84 6.75
CA VAL A 45 -4.92 2.77 5.63
C VAL A 45 -5.73 2.11 4.50
N PHE A 46 -5.43 0.86 4.13
CA PHE A 46 -6.23 0.13 3.15
C PHE A 46 -7.68 -0.10 3.59
N LYS A 47 -7.95 -0.26 4.90
CA LYS A 47 -9.33 -0.32 5.39
C LYS A 47 -10.05 1.01 5.21
N LYS A 48 -9.42 2.15 5.53
CA LYS A 48 -9.97 3.49 5.28
C LYS A 48 -10.26 3.71 3.80
N ILE A 49 -9.35 3.31 2.92
CA ILE A 49 -9.55 3.35 1.45
C ILE A 49 -10.77 2.51 1.06
N LYS A 50 -10.87 1.28 1.57
CA LYS A 50 -12.00 0.39 1.28
C LYS A 50 -13.32 1.00 1.74
N GLU A 51 -13.36 1.63 2.91
CA GLU A 51 -14.55 2.31 3.43
C GLU A 51 -14.96 3.48 2.54
N LYS A 52 -14.01 4.36 2.18
CA LYS A 52 -14.22 5.49 1.27
C LYS A 52 -14.80 5.05 -0.08
N GLU A 53 -14.22 4.02 -0.68
CA GLU A 53 -14.60 3.54 -2.01
C GLU A 53 -15.75 2.52 -1.99
N ASN A 54 -16.26 2.18 -0.80
CA ASN A 54 -17.22 1.09 -0.60
C ASN A 54 -16.76 -0.24 -1.23
N GLY A 55 -15.46 -0.52 -1.19
CA GLY A 55 -14.83 -1.70 -1.77
C GLY A 55 -14.69 -1.70 -3.29
N ASN A 56 -15.00 -0.59 -3.97
CA ASN A 56 -14.79 -0.43 -5.41
C ASN A 56 -13.35 -0.01 -5.72
N GLN A 57 -13.05 0.12 -7.02
CA GLN A 57 -11.77 0.65 -7.47
C GLN A 57 -11.59 2.11 -7.02
N THR A 58 -10.36 2.47 -6.69
CA THR A 58 -10.00 3.83 -6.32
C THR A 58 -10.35 4.80 -7.44
N SER A 59 -10.87 5.97 -7.06
CA SER A 59 -11.16 7.07 -8.01
C SER A 59 -9.90 7.67 -8.68
N VAL A 60 -8.73 7.40 -8.11
CA VAL A 60 -7.41 7.76 -8.64
C VAL A 60 -6.67 6.57 -9.25
N LYS A 61 -5.74 6.87 -10.16
CA LYS A 61 -4.83 5.89 -10.79
C LYS A 61 -3.38 6.19 -10.41
N PRO A 62 -2.48 5.19 -10.38
CA PRO A 62 -1.06 5.39 -10.06
C PRO A 62 -0.31 6.36 -11.00
N LYS A 63 -0.88 6.64 -12.18
CA LYS A 63 -0.33 7.58 -13.17
C LYS A 63 -0.94 8.98 -13.11
N ASP A 64 -1.89 9.21 -12.21
CA ASP A 64 -2.46 10.53 -11.99
C ASP A 64 -1.39 11.51 -11.46
N SER A 65 -1.69 12.80 -11.52
CA SER A 65 -0.78 13.85 -11.03
C SER A 65 -0.52 13.70 -9.53
N LYS A 66 0.64 14.21 -9.10
CA LYS A 66 1.03 14.28 -7.68
C LYS A 66 -0.11 14.87 -6.84
N ASP A 67 -0.57 16.05 -7.21
CA ASP A 67 -1.61 16.79 -6.47
C ASP A 67 -2.91 15.98 -6.33
N LYS A 68 -3.31 15.23 -7.36
CA LYS A 68 -4.54 14.42 -7.33
C LYS A 68 -4.40 13.19 -6.41
N LEU A 69 -3.21 12.60 -6.35
CA LEU A 69 -2.92 11.50 -5.44
C LEU A 69 -2.87 11.98 -3.98
N GLU A 70 -2.25 13.13 -3.74
CA GLU A 70 -2.16 13.74 -2.40
C GLU A 70 -3.53 14.21 -1.90
N GLU A 71 -4.33 14.84 -2.75
CA GLU A 71 -5.73 15.21 -2.43
C GLU A 71 -6.55 13.98 -2.03
N TYR A 72 -6.47 12.91 -2.82
CA TYR A 72 -7.15 11.65 -2.51
C TYR A 72 -6.68 11.05 -1.18
N PHE A 73 -5.37 11.03 -0.96
CA PHE A 73 -4.78 10.45 0.23
C PHE A 73 -5.11 11.27 1.49
N PHE A 74 -5.17 12.60 1.36
CA PHE A 74 -5.64 13.49 2.42
C PHE A 74 -7.10 13.21 2.81
N GLU A 75 -7.97 12.91 1.85
CA GLU A 75 -9.35 12.50 2.16
C GLU A 75 -9.44 11.14 2.88
N VAL A 76 -8.43 10.27 2.73
CA VAL A 76 -8.35 8.95 3.37
C VAL A 76 -7.70 9.04 4.76
N LEU A 77 -6.61 9.80 4.88
CA LEU A 77 -5.79 9.94 6.07
C LEU A 77 -5.40 11.42 6.23
N PRO A 78 -6.28 12.29 6.76
CA PRO A 78 -6.07 13.74 6.77
C PRO A 78 -4.86 14.24 7.57
N ASP A 79 -4.30 13.40 8.43
CA ASP A 79 -3.20 13.72 9.34
C ASP A 79 -1.86 13.13 8.90
N TYR A 80 -1.75 12.60 7.67
CA TYR A 80 -0.48 12.07 7.17
C TYR A 80 0.60 13.16 7.08
N ASP A 81 1.86 12.78 7.29
CA ASP A 81 3.00 13.69 7.24
C ASP A 81 3.44 13.89 5.78
N GLU A 82 3.03 15.01 5.16
CA GLU A 82 3.33 15.36 3.76
C GLU A 82 4.84 15.51 3.47
N ASP A 83 5.67 15.78 4.48
CA ASP A 83 7.13 15.89 4.30
C ASP A 83 7.81 14.50 4.27
N ARG A 84 7.14 13.48 4.82
CA ARG A 84 7.66 12.11 4.94
C ARG A 84 7.00 11.10 4.01
N VAL A 85 5.77 11.36 3.59
CA VAL A 85 5.02 10.49 2.68
C VAL A 85 5.10 11.07 1.28
N TYR A 86 5.83 10.39 0.41
CA TYR A 86 6.01 10.85 -0.96
C TYR A 86 4.84 10.38 -1.83
N ALA A 87 4.59 11.10 -2.92
CA ALA A 87 3.63 10.66 -3.93
C ALA A 87 3.94 9.26 -4.51
N SER A 88 5.18 8.77 -4.42
CA SER A 88 5.52 7.39 -4.78
C SER A 88 5.01 6.35 -3.80
N ASP A 89 4.80 6.71 -2.53
CA ASP A 89 4.27 5.83 -1.49
C ASP A 89 2.74 5.70 -1.60
N ILE A 90 2.09 6.73 -2.16
CA ILE A 90 0.64 6.76 -2.44
C ILE A 90 0.28 5.98 -3.72
N LYS A 91 1.22 5.86 -4.67
CA LYS A 91 1.03 5.22 -5.98
C LYS A 91 0.94 3.69 -5.89
#